data_AF-A0A7S3BN55-F1
#
_entry.id   AF-A0A7S3BN55-F1
#
_cell.length_a   1.000
_cell.length_b   1.000
_cell.length_c   1.000
_cell.angle_alpha   90.00
_cell.angle_beta   90.00
_cell.angle_gamma   90.00
#
_symmetry.space_group_name_H-M   'P 1'
#
loop_
_entity.id
_entity.type
_entity.pdbx_description
1 polymer ?
#
loop_
_entity_poly.entity_id
_entity_poly.type
_entity_poly.pdbx_seq_one_letter_code
_entity_poly.pdbx_strand_id
1 'polypeptide(L)'
;MVKYMFREDLQIAKQKFVEAVGNKDNFRKMPRGGEVQEALKHLADHTLDAYGDVGIFDPEELARIDFLNRPELLVQLVQGSKNRMSRVDKADMLMMTEVTTEWMRYMVDKKFPPLTPHHTQAFTVIMMARCFQEHLSDFARQQKAKAKAKAKLELRAFIAQLATGEGKSIVIAMLAVFMTQLYGMKVHVLENNEGLLERDYKQNKPFYDRFNIKSSTDLADDDAQITYCLKARINKHFLGKILKGTLDAELKRTV
;
A
#
# COMPACT_ATOMS: atom_id res chain seq x y z
N MET A 1 -10.37 19.15 17.56
CA MET A 1 -10.36 17.72 17.20
C MET A 1 -10.64 17.53 15.70
N VAL A 2 -11.75 18.06 15.16
CA VAL A 2 -12.11 17.96 13.72
C VAL A 2 -11.03 18.49 12.76
N LYS A 3 -10.40 19.64 13.06
CA LYS A 3 -9.27 20.21 12.28
C LYS A 3 -8.08 19.26 12.14
N TYR A 4 -7.95 18.26 13.03
CA TYR A 4 -6.87 17.28 13.00
C TYR A 4 -7.24 16.01 12.22
N MET A 5 -8.52 15.75 11.98
CA MET A 5 -8.99 14.54 11.29
C MET A 5 -9.00 14.69 9.76
N PHE A 6 -9.22 15.91 9.26
CA PHE A 6 -9.30 16.20 7.83
C PHE A 6 -8.35 17.35 7.47
N ARG A 7 -7.05 17.06 7.56
CA ARG A 7 -5.98 18.04 7.29
C ARG A 7 -5.69 18.26 5.81
N GLU A 8 -6.28 17.45 4.93
CA GLU A 8 -5.94 17.42 3.53
C GLU A 8 -7.21 17.54 2.69
N ASP A 9 -7.18 18.49 1.76
CA ASP A 9 -8.23 18.67 0.76
C ASP A 9 -7.96 17.72 -0.42
N LEU A 10 -8.99 16.97 -0.83
CA LEU A 10 -8.88 15.99 -1.90
C LEU A 10 -8.50 16.62 -3.24
N GLN A 11 -9.08 17.77 -3.60
CA GLN A 11 -8.82 18.41 -4.88
C GLN A 11 -7.40 18.97 -4.93
N ILE A 12 -6.94 19.56 -3.82
CA ILE A 12 -5.54 20.00 -3.69
C ILE A 12 -4.60 18.79 -3.78
N ALA A 13 -4.91 17.68 -3.11
CA ALA A 13 -4.07 16.48 -3.18
C ALA A 13 -4.00 15.91 -4.60
N LYS A 14 -5.14 15.80 -5.31
CA LYS A 14 -5.20 15.40 -6.72
C LYS A 14 -4.33 16.31 -7.59
N GLN A 15 -4.54 17.62 -7.48
CA GLN A 15 -3.79 18.62 -8.24
C GLN A 15 -2.28 18.47 -8.00
N LYS A 16 -1.85 18.31 -6.76
CA LYS A 16 -0.43 18.17 -6.42
C LYS A 16 0.20 16.91 -7.01
N PHE A 17 -0.54 15.79 -7.04
CA PHE A 17 -0.07 14.58 -7.72
C PHE A 17 0.07 14.80 -9.23
N VAL A 18 -0.94 15.40 -9.89
CA VAL A 18 -0.90 15.70 -11.33
C VAL A 18 0.25 16.65 -11.67
N GLU A 19 0.46 17.71 -10.88
CA GLU A 19 1.58 18.64 -11.02
C GLU A 19 2.93 17.92 -10.90
N ALA A 20 3.08 17.04 -9.91
CA ALA A 20 4.32 16.31 -9.65
C ALA A 20 4.68 15.34 -10.79
N VAL A 21 3.72 14.59 -11.33
CA VAL A 21 3.96 13.68 -12.47
C VAL A 21 4.04 14.43 -13.80
N GLY A 22 3.40 15.58 -13.92
CA GLY A 22 3.45 16.45 -15.09
C GLY A 22 4.77 17.23 -15.23
N ASN A 23 5.46 17.49 -14.12
CA ASN A 23 6.70 18.25 -14.12
C ASN A 23 7.86 17.45 -14.74
N LYS A 24 8.25 17.82 -15.96
CA LYS A 24 9.34 17.18 -16.73
C LYS A 24 10.70 17.27 -16.02
N ASP A 25 10.93 18.30 -15.19
CA ASP A 25 12.21 18.45 -14.50
C ASP A 25 12.47 17.34 -13.48
N ASN A 26 11.41 16.75 -12.92
CA ASN A 26 11.52 15.60 -12.02
C ASN A 26 12.12 14.36 -12.71
N PHE A 27 11.96 14.25 -14.03
CA PHE A 27 12.36 13.08 -14.82
C PHE A 27 13.58 13.33 -15.71
N ARG A 28 14.00 14.59 -15.87
CA ARG A 28 15.04 15.00 -16.82
C ARG A 28 16.37 14.27 -16.65
N LYS A 29 16.74 13.94 -15.42
CA LYS A 29 18.00 13.23 -15.09
C LYS A 29 17.85 11.71 -14.98
N MET A 30 16.63 11.19 -15.13
CA MET A 30 16.37 9.76 -15.00
C MET A 30 16.66 9.03 -16.32
N PRO A 31 17.30 7.85 -16.29
CA PRO A 31 17.33 6.96 -17.44
C PRO A 31 15.92 6.68 -17.94
N ARG A 32 15.66 6.89 -19.23
CA ARG A 32 14.33 6.74 -19.86
C ARG A 32 13.25 7.61 -19.19
N GLY A 33 13.62 8.80 -18.70
CA GLY A 33 12.73 9.68 -17.93
C GLY A 33 11.39 9.99 -18.60
N GLY A 34 11.34 10.13 -19.93
CA GLY A 34 10.08 10.32 -20.66
C GLY A 34 9.13 9.12 -20.53
N GLU A 35 9.64 7.90 -20.65
CA GLU A 35 8.83 6.68 -20.49
C GLU A 35 8.37 6.49 -19.04
N VAL A 36 9.24 6.78 -18.06
CA VAL A 36 8.90 6.74 -16.63
C VAL A 36 7.82 7.76 -16.29
N GLN A 37 7.93 8.97 -16.86
CA GLN A 37 6.95 10.02 -16.67
C GLN A 37 5.57 9.60 -17.19
N GLU A 38 5.49 9.05 -18.41
CA GLU A 38 4.23 8.59 -18.98
C GLU A 38 3.61 7.44 -18.18
N ALA A 39 4.44 6.49 -17.71
CA ALA A 39 3.96 5.42 -16.83
C ALA A 39 3.38 5.96 -15.51
N LEU A 40 4.05 6.94 -14.88
CA LEU A 40 3.55 7.55 -13.65
C LEU A 40 2.30 8.41 -13.85
N LYS A 41 2.19 9.12 -14.98
CA LYS A 41 0.94 9.82 -15.35
C LYS A 41 -0.21 8.84 -15.49
N HIS A 42 0.00 7.75 -16.24
CA HIS A 42 -1.02 6.70 -16.39
C HIS A 42 -1.46 6.13 -15.04
N LEU A 43 -0.50 5.78 -14.17
CA LEU A 43 -0.80 5.29 -12.81
C LEU A 43 -1.55 6.33 -11.96
N ALA A 44 -1.15 7.60 -12.04
CA ALA A 44 -1.80 8.68 -11.32
C ALA A 44 -3.24 8.86 -11.82
N ASP A 45 -3.45 9.06 -13.11
CA ASP A 45 -4.76 9.26 -13.73
C ASP A 45 -5.73 8.13 -13.38
N HIS A 46 -5.29 6.88 -13.56
CA HIS A 46 -6.07 5.71 -13.19
C HIS A 46 -6.41 5.71 -11.70
N THR A 47 -5.45 6.03 -10.82
CA THR A 47 -5.67 6.05 -9.37
C THR A 47 -6.66 7.14 -8.96
N LEU A 48 -6.52 8.35 -9.53
CA LEU A 48 -7.38 9.48 -9.21
C LEU A 48 -8.82 9.27 -9.73
N ASP A 49 -8.99 8.67 -10.91
CA ASP A 49 -10.29 8.24 -11.43
C ASP A 49 -10.95 7.19 -10.51
N ALA A 50 -10.16 6.21 -10.05
CA ALA A 50 -10.64 5.18 -9.15
C ALA A 50 -11.11 5.74 -7.81
N TYR A 51 -10.35 6.69 -7.27
CA TYR A 51 -10.63 7.34 -5.99
C TYR A 51 -11.83 8.29 -6.06
N GLY A 52 -12.16 8.81 -7.25
CA GLY A 52 -13.33 9.66 -7.49
C GLY A 52 -13.27 11.00 -6.74
N ASP A 53 -14.38 11.72 -6.69
CA ASP A 53 -14.41 13.11 -6.16
C ASP A 53 -14.74 13.24 -4.68
N VAL A 54 -15.11 12.12 -4.06
CA VAL A 54 -15.44 12.05 -2.63
C VAL A 54 -14.34 11.33 -1.84
N GLY A 55 -13.47 10.56 -2.50
CA GLY A 55 -12.37 9.87 -1.84
C GLY A 55 -12.85 8.65 -1.05
N ILE A 56 -12.53 8.54 0.25
CA ILE A 56 -12.85 7.36 1.08
C ILE A 56 -14.31 7.39 1.59
N PHE A 57 -14.83 8.54 1.99
CA PHE A 57 -16.19 8.73 2.50
C PHE A 57 -16.83 9.95 1.81
N ASP A 58 -18.11 10.26 2.06
CA ASP A 58 -18.74 11.46 1.49
C ASP A 58 -18.62 12.61 2.50
N PRO A 59 -18.00 13.74 2.15
CA PRO A 59 -17.89 14.91 3.03
C PRO A 59 -19.26 15.48 3.48
N GLU A 60 -20.30 15.39 2.65
CA GLU A 60 -21.63 15.88 3.01
C GLU A 60 -22.29 14.98 4.05
N GLU A 61 -22.17 13.66 3.90
CA GLU A 61 -22.66 12.69 4.89
C GLU A 61 -21.88 12.80 6.20
N LEU A 62 -20.56 13.00 6.11
CA LEU A 62 -19.69 13.24 7.26
C LEU A 62 -20.17 14.44 8.09
N ALA A 63 -20.57 15.54 7.43
CA ALA A 63 -21.06 16.75 8.09
C ALA A 63 -22.38 16.53 8.86
N ARG A 64 -23.10 15.43 8.59
CA ARG A 64 -24.40 15.10 9.22
C ARG A 64 -24.29 14.13 10.39
N ILE A 65 -23.12 13.51 10.60
CA ILE A 65 -22.93 12.51 11.67
C ILE A 65 -22.16 13.08 12.87
N ASP A 66 -22.57 12.69 14.07
CA ASP A 66 -21.87 13.03 15.31
C ASP A 66 -20.76 12.02 15.60
N PHE A 67 -19.71 12.03 14.78
CA PHE A 67 -18.57 11.13 14.98
C PHE A 67 -17.68 11.51 16.17
N LEU A 68 -17.83 12.72 16.73
CA LEU A 68 -17.05 13.16 17.89
C LEU A 68 -17.50 12.45 19.17
N ASN A 69 -18.82 12.30 19.34
CA ASN A 69 -19.37 11.57 20.48
C ASN A 69 -19.68 10.09 20.14
N ARG A 70 -19.79 9.76 18.86
CA ARG A 70 -20.08 8.40 18.36
C ARG A 70 -19.11 8.01 17.24
N PRO A 71 -17.84 7.71 17.55
CA PRO A 71 -16.81 7.40 16.55
C PRO A 71 -17.19 6.26 15.59
N GLU A 72 -18.05 5.35 16.05
CA GLU A 72 -18.57 4.23 15.25
C GLU A 72 -19.33 4.69 14.00
N LEU A 73 -19.95 5.88 14.03
CA LEU A 73 -20.65 6.44 12.88
C LEU A 73 -19.68 6.75 11.74
N LEU A 74 -18.44 7.17 12.05
CA LEU A 74 -17.44 7.40 11.01
C LEU A 74 -16.97 6.08 10.40
N VAL A 75 -16.79 5.04 11.23
CA VAL A 75 -16.47 3.69 10.76
C VAL A 75 -17.58 3.18 9.83
N GLN A 76 -18.85 3.35 10.21
CA GLN A 76 -20.01 2.94 9.40
C GLN A 76 -20.09 3.72 8.08
N LEU A 77 -19.82 5.03 8.11
CA LEU A 77 -19.79 5.86 6.91
C LEU A 77 -18.74 5.37 5.92
N VAL A 78 -17.51 5.14 6.40
CA VAL A 78 -16.43 4.57 5.56
C VAL A 78 -16.82 3.19 5.05
N GLN A 79 -17.33 2.31 5.91
CA GLN A 79 -17.70 0.97 5.50
C GLN A 79 -18.84 0.94 4.47
N GLY A 80 -19.81 1.85 4.59
CA GLY A 80 -20.91 1.99 3.64
C GLY A 80 -20.45 2.43 2.24
N SER A 81 -19.29 3.09 2.14
CA SER A 81 -18.74 3.56 0.87
C SER A 81 -18.38 2.45 -0.11
N LYS A 82 -18.22 1.19 0.37
CA LYS A 82 -18.00 0.01 -0.49
C LYS A 82 -19.18 -0.29 -1.43
N ASN A 83 -20.38 0.14 -1.06
CA ASN A 83 -21.61 -0.12 -1.82
C ASN A 83 -21.85 0.95 -2.90
N ARG A 84 -20.98 1.94 -3.04
CA ARG A 84 -21.11 2.98 -4.07
C ARG A 84 -20.87 2.36 -5.44
N MET A 85 -21.78 2.63 -6.39
CA MET A 85 -21.67 2.12 -7.77
C MET A 85 -20.30 2.41 -8.40
N SER A 86 -19.69 3.57 -8.09
CA SER A 86 -18.38 3.95 -8.60
C SER A 86 -17.21 3.08 -8.09
N ARG A 87 -17.45 2.18 -7.14
CA ARG A 87 -16.44 1.33 -6.48
C ARG A 87 -16.71 -0.18 -6.53
N VAL A 88 -17.92 -0.61 -6.86
CA VAL A 88 -18.31 -2.04 -6.77
C VAL A 88 -17.36 -2.96 -7.54
N ASP A 89 -16.83 -2.48 -8.68
CA ASP A 89 -15.93 -3.26 -9.54
C ASP A 89 -14.44 -2.88 -9.38
N LYS A 90 -14.11 -2.04 -8.39
CA LYS A 90 -12.74 -1.55 -8.14
C LYS A 90 -12.15 -2.24 -6.92
N ALA A 91 -11.53 -3.42 -7.12
CA ALA A 91 -11.01 -4.28 -6.04
C ALA A 91 -10.05 -3.58 -5.09
N ASP A 92 -9.21 -2.69 -5.60
CA ASP A 92 -8.28 -1.88 -4.81
C ASP A 92 -8.98 -0.83 -3.94
N MET A 93 -10.09 -0.25 -4.42
CA MET A 93 -10.93 0.66 -3.64
C MET A 93 -11.77 -0.07 -2.60
N LEU A 94 -12.23 -1.29 -2.89
CA LEU A 94 -12.85 -2.16 -1.91
C LEU A 94 -11.86 -2.50 -0.79
N MET A 95 -10.64 -2.90 -1.15
CA MET A 95 -9.55 -3.13 -0.21
C MET A 95 -9.19 -1.88 0.58
N MET A 96 -9.10 -0.70 -0.06
CA MET A 96 -8.86 0.57 0.64
C MET A 96 -9.95 0.86 1.68
N THR A 97 -11.20 0.57 1.35
CA THR A 97 -12.34 0.74 2.26
C THR A 97 -12.23 -0.22 3.44
N GLU A 98 -11.90 -1.48 3.21
CA GLU A 98 -11.73 -2.50 4.24
C GLU A 98 -10.55 -2.20 5.17
N VAL A 99 -9.38 -1.91 4.60
CA VAL A 99 -8.16 -1.48 5.29
C VAL A 99 -8.42 -0.27 6.18
N THR A 100 -9.10 0.74 5.65
CA THR A 100 -9.43 1.94 6.43
C THR A 100 -10.42 1.63 7.55
N THR A 101 -11.44 0.81 7.27
CA THR A 101 -12.46 0.43 8.26
C THR A 101 -11.84 -0.32 9.44
N GLU A 102 -11.00 -1.32 9.18
CA GLU A 102 -10.35 -2.08 10.25
C GLU A 102 -9.31 -1.26 11.02
N TRP A 103 -8.61 -0.36 10.34
CA TRP A 103 -7.70 0.58 11.01
C TRP A 103 -8.47 1.48 11.98
N MET A 104 -9.60 2.02 11.53
CA MET A 104 -10.43 2.88 12.36
C MET A 104 -11.04 2.12 13.54
N ARG A 105 -11.54 0.89 13.33
CA ARG A 105 -12.01 0.01 14.41
C ARG A 105 -10.91 -0.26 15.44
N TYR A 106 -9.70 -0.54 14.96
CA TYR A 106 -8.54 -0.69 15.85
C TYR A 106 -8.28 0.55 16.69
N MET A 107 -8.38 1.74 16.09
CA MET A 107 -8.21 3.01 16.82
C MET A 107 -9.30 3.22 17.87
N VAL A 108 -10.56 2.93 17.54
CA VAL A 108 -11.68 2.97 18.50
C VAL A 108 -11.44 2.03 19.68
N ASP A 109 -11.03 0.78 19.43
CA ASP A 109 -10.77 -0.21 20.48
C ASP A 109 -9.64 0.26 21.42
N LYS A 110 -8.70 1.05 20.90
CA LYS A 110 -7.62 1.68 21.67
C LYS A 110 -8.02 3.00 22.33
N LYS A 111 -9.29 3.41 22.22
CA LYS A 111 -9.84 4.69 22.69
C LYS A 111 -9.15 5.90 22.06
N PHE A 112 -8.66 5.75 20.83
CA PHE A 112 -8.17 6.85 20.00
C PHE A 112 -9.23 7.27 18.98
N PRO A 113 -9.18 8.53 18.51
CA PRO A 113 -10.02 8.96 17.39
C PRO A 113 -9.80 8.07 16.16
N PRO A 114 -10.86 7.59 15.48
CA PRO A 114 -10.75 6.81 14.26
C PRO A 114 -10.34 7.69 13.08
N LEU A 115 -9.03 7.90 12.92
CA LEU A 115 -8.49 8.69 11.82
C LEU A 115 -8.48 7.87 10.53
N THR A 116 -9.01 8.44 9.46
CA THR A 116 -8.80 7.90 8.11
C THR A 116 -7.36 8.20 7.66
N PRO A 117 -6.77 7.39 6.78
CA PRO A 117 -5.54 7.79 6.11
C PRO A 117 -5.77 9.09 5.33
N HIS A 118 -4.71 9.89 5.19
CA HIS A 118 -4.71 11.04 4.30
C HIS A 118 -4.91 10.59 2.84
N HIS A 119 -5.47 11.45 1.99
CA HIS A 119 -5.63 11.18 0.56
C HIS A 119 -4.28 10.89 -0.10
N THR A 120 -3.23 11.64 0.23
CA THR A 120 -1.84 11.38 -0.22
C THR A 120 -1.35 9.97 0.15
N GLN A 121 -1.64 9.52 1.38
CA GLN A 121 -1.29 8.17 1.83
C GLN A 121 -2.06 7.11 1.03
N ALA A 122 -3.37 7.32 0.83
CA ALA A 122 -4.22 6.42 0.07
C ALA A 122 -3.81 6.33 -1.40
N PHE A 123 -3.53 7.47 -2.05
CA PHE A 123 -3.00 7.53 -3.41
C PHE A 123 -1.70 6.75 -3.53
N THR A 124 -0.77 6.95 -2.58
CA THR A 124 0.51 6.24 -2.58
C THR A 124 0.30 4.72 -2.55
N VAL A 125 -0.54 4.22 -1.63
CA VAL A 125 -0.83 2.78 -1.53
C VAL A 125 -1.47 2.24 -2.80
N ILE A 126 -2.48 2.91 -3.34
CA ILE A 126 -3.19 2.46 -4.54
C ILE A 126 -2.27 2.48 -5.77
N MET A 127 -1.52 3.57 -5.99
CA MET A 127 -0.57 3.67 -7.09
C MET A 127 0.49 2.58 -7.02
N MET A 128 1.05 2.32 -5.84
CA MET A 128 2.01 1.25 -5.64
C MET A 128 1.37 -0.12 -5.90
N ALA A 129 0.20 -0.40 -5.34
CA ALA A 129 -0.53 -1.65 -5.55
C ALA A 129 -0.82 -1.91 -7.03
N ARG A 130 -1.23 -0.88 -7.78
CA ARG A 130 -1.50 -0.97 -9.22
C ARG A 130 -0.24 -1.17 -10.05
N CYS A 131 0.84 -0.46 -9.72
CA CYS A 131 2.14 -0.66 -10.36
C CYS A 131 2.57 -2.13 -10.26
N PHE A 132 2.37 -2.77 -9.11
CA PHE A 132 2.65 -4.19 -8.94
C PHE A 132 1.67 -5.09 -9.70
N GLN A 133 0.37 -4.78 -9.71
CA GLN A 133 -0.62 -5.53 -10.48
C GLN A 133 -0.29 -5.55 -11.98
N GLU A 134 0.03 -4.40 -12.56
CA GLU A 134 0.42 -4.27 -13.96
C GLU A 134 1.66 -5.14 -14.24
N HIS A 135 2.67 -5.08 -13.38
CA HIS A 135 3.87 -5.91 -13.49
C HIS A 135 3.57 -7.42 -13.42
N LEU A 136 2.75 -7.86 -12.45
CA LEU A 136 2.35 -9.26 -12.30
C LEU A 136 1.55 -9.76 -13.51
N SER A 137 0.66 -8.92 -14.05
CA SER A 137 -0.15 -9.26 -15.23
C SER A 137 0.71 -9.39 -16.49
N ASP A 138 1.69 -8.50 -16.67
CA ASP A 138 2.66 -8.56 -17.76
C ASP A 138 3.54 -9.81 -17.62
N PHE A 139 4.02 -10.14 -16.42
CA PHE A 139 4.79 -11.35 -16.15
C PHE A 139 4.01 -12.63 -16.47
N ALA A 140 2.76 -12.73 -16.03
CA ALA A 140 1.88 -13.86 -16.34
C ALA A 140 1.61 -13.98 -17.85
N ARG A 141 1.48 -12.85 -18.57
CA ARG A 141 1.30 -12.81 -20.02
C ARG A 141 2.57 -13.19 -20.77
N GLN A 142 3.74 -12.76 -20.30
CA GLN A 142 5.04 -13.09 -20.89
C GLN A 142 5.42 -14.56 -20.68
N GLN A 143 5.08 -15.16 -19.54
CA GLN A 143 5.23 -16.61 -19.35
C GLN A 143 4.40 -17.42 -20.35
N LYS A 144 3.19 -16.93 -20.71
CA LYS A 144 2.34 -17.55 -21.73
C LYS A 144 2.80 -17.24 -23.17
N ALA A 145 3.51 -16.14 -23.38
CA ALA A 145 3.94 -15.67 -24.70
C ALA A 145 5.48 -15.68 -24.84
N LYS A 146 6.10 -16.86 -24.83
CA LYS A 146 7.49 -17.02 -25.33
C LYS A 146 7.55 -16.87 -26.85
N ALA A 147 7.44 -15.64 -27.36
CA ALA A 147 7.95 -15.26 -28.69
C ALA A 147 7.90 -13.74 -28.91
N LYS A 148 9.07 -13.14 -29.16
CA LYS A 148 9.32 -11.87 -29.87
C LYS A 148 8.53 -10.63 -29.41
N ALA A 149 9.08 -9.88 -28.47
CA ALA A 149 8.86 -8.42 -28.43
C ALA A 149 10.04 -7.69 -27.77
N LYS A 150 10.40 -6.54 -28.34
CA LYS A 150 11.36 -5.54 -27.80
C LYS A 150 11.06 -5.27 -26.32
N ALA A 151 12.11 -5.22 -25.50
CA ALA A 151 12.04 -5.03 -24.05
C ALA A 151 11.17 -3.82 -23.66
N LYS A 152 9.93 -4.11 -23.25
CA LYS A 152 9.04 -3.17 -22.54
C LYS A 152 9.76 -2.75 -21.26
N LEU A 153 9.66 -1.48 -20.87
CA LEU A 153 10.28 -0.96 -19.66
C LEU A 153 9.76 -1.76 -18.46
N GLU A 154 10.58 -2.66 -17.92
CA GLU A 154 10.25 -3.36 -16.67
C GLU A 154 10.45 -2.38 -15.53
N LEU A 155 9.39 -1.67 -15.15
CA LEU A 155 9.39 -0.88 -13.93
C LEU A 155 9.37 -1.87 -12.75
N ARG A 156 10.56 -2.27 -12.31
CA ARG A 156 10.75 -3.29 -11.26
C ARG A 156 10.55 -2.76 -9.85
N ALA A 157 10.56 -1.44 -9.68
CA ALA A 157 10.51 -0.80 -8.38
C ALA A 157 9.77 0.54 -8.46
N PHE A 158 8.84 0.74 -7.52
CA PHE A 158 8.22 2.02 -7.23
C PHE A 158 8.80 2.55 -5.91
N ILE A 159 9.33 3.77 -5.91
CA ILE A 159 9.87 4.42 -4.71
C ILE A 159 9.00 5.63 -4.39
N ALA A 160 8.30 5.58 -3.25
CA ALA A 160 7.55 6.70 -2.72
C ALA A 160 8.41 7.49 -1.71
N GLN A 161 8.60 8.80 -1.95
CA GLN A 161 9.32 9.68 -1.03
C GLN A 161 8.34 10.40 -0.11
N LEU A 162 8.34 10.03 1.17
CA LEU A 162 7.47 10.63 2.19
C LEU A 162 8.31 11.37 3.23
N ALA A 163 7.92 12.61 3.54
CA ALA A 163 8.55 13.39 4.60
C ALA A 163 8.37 12.75 5.99
N THR A 164 9.17 13.17 6.96
CA THR A 164 9.04 12.72 8.36
C THR A 164 7.76 13.28 8.96
N GLY A 165 6.97 12.43 9.62
CA GLY A 165 5.66 12.81 10.16
C GLY A 165 4.47 12.46 9.27
N GLU A 166 4.68 12.18 7.98
CA GLU A 166 3.61 11.86 7.01
C GLU A 166 3.01 10.45 7.16
N GLY A 167 3.34 9.72 8.22
CA GLY A 167 2.78 8.37 8.45
C GLY A 167 3.34 7.26 7.56
N LYS A 168 4.67 7.23 7.34
CA LYS A 168 5.32 6.15 6.57
C LYS A 168 4.95 4.74 7.05
N SER A 169 4.96 4.49 8.36
CA SER A 169 4.68 3.16 8.91
C SER A 169 3.26 2.67 8.62
N ILE A 170 2.25 3.56 8.58
CA ILE A 170 0.88 3.16 8.23
C ILE A 170 0.77 2.87 6.72
N VAL A 171 1.44 3.64 5.86
CA VAL A 171 1.50 3.35 4.41
C VAL A 171 2.12 1.98 4.15
N ILE A 172 3.22 1.64 4.84
CA ILE A 172 3.85 0.32 4.73
C ILE A 172 2.90 -0.79 5.20
N ALA A 173 2.22 -0.59 6.33
CA ALA A 173 1.27 -1.58 6.84
C ALA A 173 0.09 -1.81 5.90
N MET A 174 -0.52 -0.73 5.38
CA MET A 174 -1.59 -0.80 4.39
C MET A 174 -1.12 -1.50 3.12
N LEU A 175 0.05 -1.13 2.60
CA LEU A 175 0.62 -1.76 1.40
C LEU A 175 0.86 -3.26 1.61
N ALA A 176 1.36 -3.68 2.78
CA ALA A 176 1.57 -5.08 3.08
C ALA A 176 0.25 -5.89 3.09
N VAL A 177 -0.84 -5.31 3.62
CA VAL A 177 -2.19 -5.91 3.54
C VAL A 177 -2.67 -5.98 2.10
N PHE A 178 -2.49 -4.92 1.31
CA PHE A 178 -2.87 -4.94 -0.12
C PHE A 178 -2.16 -6.06 -0.88
N MET A 179 -0.84 -6.18 -0.72
CA MET A 179 -0.05 -7.18 -1.44
C MET A 179 -0.41 -8.61 -1.06
N THR A 180 -0.68 -8.85 0.22
CA THR A 180 -1.06 -10.17 0.73
C THR A 180 -2.48 -10.55 0.30
N GLN A 181 -3.46 -9.64 0.45
CA GLN A 181 -4.87 -9.94 0.21
C GLN A 181 -5.25 -9.90 -1.26
N LEU A 182 -4.75 -8.93 -2.04
CA LEU A 182 -5.09 -8.82 -3.46
C LEU A 182 -4.28 -9.76 -4.35
N TYR A 183 -3.03 -10.01 -3.99
CA TYR A 183 -2.07 -10.70 -4.88
C TYR A 183 -1.49 -11.98 -4.29
N GLY A 184 -1.86 -12.35 -3.05
CA GLY A 184 -1.36 -13.57 -2.40
C GLY A 184 0.15 -13.56 -2.15
N MET A 185 0.78 -12.38 -2.14
CA MET A 185 2.24 -12.25 -2.01
C MET A 185 2.67 -12.37 -0.56
N LYS A 186 3.89 -12.88 -0.34
CA LYS A 186 4.60 -12.70 0.91
C LYS A 186 5.38 -11.40 0.89
N VAL A 187 5.32 -10.65 1.99
CA VAL A 187 5.90 -9.31 2.11
C VAL A 187 7.01 -9.31 3.15
N HIS A 188 8.18 -8.81 2.78
CA HIS A 188 9.24 -8.51 3.74
C HIS A 188 9.29 -7.01 4.01
N VAL A 189 9.10 -6.62 5.28
CA VAL A 189 9.27 -5.24 5.73
C VAL A 189 10.68 -5.09 6.29
N LEU A 190 11.53 -4.35 5.58
CA LEU A 190 12.92 -4.14 5.98
C LEU A 190 13.06 -2.91 6.89
N GLU A 191 13.59 -3.14 8.08
CA GLU A 191 13.87 -2.10 9.07
C GLU A 191 15.37 -1.87 9.23
N ASN A 192 15.72 -0.68 9.72
CA ASN A 192 17.12 -0.26 9.83
C ASN A 192 17.81 -0.75 11.10
N ASN A 193 17.06 -0.97 12.19
CA ASN A 193 17.59 -1.44 13.45
C ASN A 193 16.53 -2.20 14.27
N GLU A 194 16.97 -2.91 15.30
CA GLU A 194 16.10 -3.75 16.13
C GLU A 194 14.99 -2.97 16.84
N GLY A 195 15.30 -1.77 17.37
CA GLY A 195 14.30 -0.97 18.08
C GLY A 195 13.16 -0.51 17.18
N LEU A 196 13.46 -0.10 15.93
CA LEU A 196 12.43 0.24 14.94
C LEU A 196 11.61 -1.00 14.54
N LEU A 197 12.28 -2.13 14.32
CA LEU A 197 11.65 -3.39 13.99
C LEU A 197 10.66 -3.83 15.06
N GLU A 198 11.08 -3.86 16.33
CA GLU A 198 10.23 -4.28 17.44
C GLU A 198 9.05 -3.33 17.63
N ARG A 199 9.30 -2.02 17.55
CA ARG A 199 8.25 -1.01 17.68
C ARG A 199 7.20 -1.15 16.58
N ASP A 200 7.62 -1.15 15.31
CA ASP A 200 6.70 -1.14 14.17
C ASP A 200 5.98 -2.48 14.04
N TYR A 201 6.67 -3.60 14.25
CA TYR A 201 6.02 -4.91 14.28
C TYR A 201 4.99 -5.02 15.41
N LYS A 202 5.35 -4.65 16.64
CA LYS A 202 4.42 -4.68 17.78
C LYS A 202 3.20 -3.79 17.55
N GLN A 203 3.40 -2.63 16.92
CA GLN A 203 2.33 -1.69 16.60
C GLN A 203 1.40 -2.22 15.51
N ASN A 204 1.95 -2.84 14.46
CA ASN A 204 1.19 -3.23 13.28
C ASN A 204 0.66 -4.66 13.34
N LYS A 205 1.22 -5.55 14.17
CA LYS A 205 0.74 -6.93 14.31
C LYS A 205 -0.77 -7.00 14.61
N PRO A 206 -1.34 -6.26 15.58
CA PRO A 206 -2.78 -6.30 15.83
C PRO A 206 -3.62 -5.85 14.63
N PHE A 207 -3.06 -5.01 13.77
CA PHE A 207 -3.71 -4.59 12.53
C PHE A 207 -3.70 -5.73 11.50
N TYR A 208 -2.59 -6.44 11.31
CA TYR A 208 -2.52 -7.62 10.45
C TYR A 208 -3.42 -8.77 10.92
N ASP A 209 -3.51 -8.98 12.23
CA ASP A 209 -4.35 -10.01 12.83
C ASP A 209 -5.84 -9.85 12.44
N ARG A 210 -6.32 -8.61 12.22
CA ARG A 210 -7.70 -8.33 11.76
C ARG A 210 -8.01 -8.83 10.36
N PHE A 211 -6.98 -9.00 9.53
CA PHE A 211 -7.08 -9.55 8.18
C PHE A 211 -6.77 -11.04 8.15
N ASN A 212 -6.63 -11.68 9.31
CA ASN A 212 -6.16 -13.06 9.45
C ASN A 212 -4.79 -13.28 8.77
N ILE A 213 -3.95 -12.25 8.73
CA ILE A 213 -2.63 -12.33 8.12
C ILE A 213 -1.62 -12.77 9.17
N LYS A 214 -0.99 -13.94 8.97
CA LYS A 214 0.11 -14.38 9.83
C LYS A 214 1.32 -13.49 9.58
N SER A 215 1.82 -12.83 10.63
CA SER A 215 3.00 -11.96 10.56
C SER A 215 4.04 -12.35 11.60
N SER A 216 5.33 -12.21 11.25
CA SER A 216 6.46 -12.66 12.07
C SER A 216 7.64 -11.70 12.00
N THR A 217 8.59 -11.86 12.93
CA THR A 217 9.94 -11.27 12.85
C THR A 217 11.02 -12.31 12.50
N ASP A 218 10.61 -13.56 12.37
CA ASP A 218 11.46 -14.70 12.04
C ASP A 218 11.35 -15.02 10.54
N LEU A 219 12.48 -14.94 9.83
CA LEU A 219 12.57 -15.28 8.41
C LEU A 219 12.48 -16.78 8.13
N ALA A 220 12.55 -17.62 9.17
CA ALA A 220 12.33 -19.05 9.07
C ALA A 220 10.86 -19.47 9.22
N ASP A 221 9.96 -18.55 9.56
CA ASP A 221 8.52 -18.85 9.60
C ASP A 221 7.94 -18.86 8.18
N ASP A 222 7.95 -20.04 7.55
CA ASP A 222 7.47 -20.23 6.18
C ASP A 222 5.95 -20.03 6.03
N ASP A 223 5.17 -19.98 7.11
CA ASP A 223 3.74 -19.66 7.03
C ASP A 223 3.47 -18.16 7.14
N ALA A 224 4.46 -17.37 7.55
CA ALA A 224 4.30 -15.92 7.66
C ALA A 224 4.09 -15.31 6.27
N GLN A 225 3.03 -14.51 6.16
CA GLN A 225 2.71 -13.72 4.98
C GLN A 225 3.38 -12.34 5.03
N ILE A 226 3.62 -11.80 6.22
CA ILE A 226 4.35 -10.53 6.42
C ILE A 226 5.49 -10.78 7.41
N THR A 227 6.73 -10.52 7.00
CA THR A 227 7.90 -10.69 7.86
C THR A 227 8.69 -9.40 8.02
N TYR A 228 8.75 -8.90 9.25
CA TYR A 228 9.60 -7.78 9.63
C TYR A 228 11.02 -8.27 9.83
N CYS A 229 11.99 -7.66 9.15
CA CYS A 229 13.36 -8.18 9.14
C CYS A 229 14.40 -7.07 9.03
N LEU A 230 15.62 -7.40 9.44
CA LEU A 230 16.80 -6.57 9.22
C LEU A 230 17.61 -7.12 8.05
N LYS A 231 18.27 -6.22 7.31
CA LYS A 231 19.18 -6.61 6.21
C LYS A 231 20.18 -7.69 6.63
N ALA A 232 20.78 -7.56 7.82
CA ALA A 232 21.73 -8.53 8.33
C ALA A 232 21.10 -9.93 8.54
N ARG A 233 19.83 -9.99 8.99
CA ARG A 233 19.12 -11.25 9.21
C ARG A 233 18.75 -11.93 7.89
N ILE A 234 18.36 -11.16 6.87
CA ILE A 234 18.12 -11.69 5.51
C ILE A 234 19.37 -12.35 4.95
N ASN A 235 20.52 -11.65 5.02
CA ASN A 235 21.78 -12.19 4.52
C ASN A 235 22.19 -13.47 5.27
N LYS A 236 22.06 -13.49 6.60
CA LYS A 236 22.35 -14.68 7.41
C LYS A 236 21.46 -15.86 7.04
N HIS A 237 20.16 -15.61 6.85
CA HIS A 237 19.20 -16.64 6.42
C HIS A 237 19.55 -17.21 5.05
N PHE A 238 19.81 -16.33 4.08
CA PHE A 238 20.18 -16.71 2.72
C PHE A 238 21.47 -17.54 2.68
N LEU A 239 22.53 -17.09 3.36
CA LEU A 239 23.77 -17.85 3.48
C LEU A 239 23.55 -19.19 4.19
N GLY A 240 22.69 -19.23 5.21
CA GLY A 240 22.28 -20.47 5.87
C GLY A 240 21.61 -21.46 4.91
N LYS A 241 20.71 -20.98 4.02
CA LYS A 241 20.08 -21.82 2.97
C LYS A 241 21.11 -22.31 1.94
N ILE A 242 22.09 -21.48 1.55
CA ILE A 242 23.20 -21.90 0.68
C ILE A 242 23.98 -23.05 1.31
N LEU A 243 24.42 -22.89 2.56
CA LEU A 243 25.23 -23.91 3.24
C LEU A 243 24.48 -25.24 3.42
N LYS A 244 23.14 -25.18 3.54
CA LYS A 244 22.27 -26.36 3.62
C LYS A 244 21.92 -26.96 2.26
N GLY A 245 22.31 -26.34 1.15
CA GLY A 245 21.98 -26.79 -0.21
C GLY A 245 20.49 -26.67 -0.57
N THR A 246 19.72 -25.83 0.13
CA THR A 246 18.26 -25.73 -0.05
C THR A 246 17.83 -24.55 -0.93
N LEU A 247 18.78 -23.82 -1.54
CA LEU A 247 18.51 -22.58 -2.26
C LEU A 247 17.78 -22.79 -3.61
N ASP A 248 18.12 -23.85 -4.33
CA ASP A 248 17.69 -24.06 -5.72
C ASP A 248 16.22 -24.52 -5.88
N ALA A 249 15.60 -25.03 -4.81
CA ALA A 249 14.20 -25.44 -4.83
C ALA A 249 13.23 -24.24 -4.89
N GLU A 250 13.63 -23.08 -4.35
CA GLU A 250 12.78 -21.89 -4.22
C GLU A 250 13.13 -20.79 -5.24
N LEU A 251 14.42 -20.62 -5.61
CA LEU A 251 14.83 -19.56 -6.55
C LEU A 251 14.24 -19.73 -7.95
N LYS A 252 13.90 -20.95 -8.38
CA LYS A 252 13.19 -21.20 -9.65
C LYS A 252 11.79 -20.56 -9.72
N ARG A 253 11.23 -20.12 -8.59
CA ARG A 253 9.94 -19.42 -8.50
C ARG A 253 10.06 -17.92 -8.25
N THR A 254 11.27 -17.41 -8.00
CA THR A 254 11.49 -16.04 -7.47
C THR A 254 12.20 -15.12 -8.47
N VAL A 255 12.33 -15.53 -9.73
CA VAL A 255 12.82 -14.71 -10.85
C VAL A 255 11.93 -14.92 -12.07
#